data_AF-I0FC78-F1
#
_entry.id   AF-I0FC78-F1
#
_cell.length_a   1.000
_cell.length_b   1.000
_cell.length_c   1.000
_cell.angle_alpha   90.00
_cell.angle_beta   90.00
_cell.angle_gamma   90.00
#
_symmetry.space_group_name_H-M   'P 1'
#
loop_
_entity.id
_entity.type
_entity.pdbx_description
1 polymer ?
#
loop_
_entity_poly.entity_id
_entity_poly.type
_entity_poly.pdbx_seq_one_letter_code
_entity_poly.pdbx_strand_id
1 'polypeptide(L)'
;MKRCVSVFLLLWVSCGDGAKEKSNLGLRIREVELSGGGSLEKIEVYKEFIDREEKNVLKIINSIDKKARFFILIGLELIKLGQYLPAIEYLNKNLEYGPDNHLSHFYIGVSSYNLAKGMQTQDKIEEYFTLAENSFLKSISLKDDFKEAIFALSTMYIYDLDKQLEAKGYLNKLEFMGENYFEFLMLRGANYYSLGDFNNALLFYNKAKSKASTQEQIEGVSKIINDFK
;
A
#
# COMPACT_ATOMS: atom_id res chain seq x y z
N MET A 1 61.61 0.63 38.61
CA MET A 1 60.54 -0.37 38.89
C MET A 1 59.34 -0.03 38.01
N LYS A 2 59.02 -0.91 37.06
CA LYS A 2 58.01 -0.68 36.01
C LYS A 2 56.59 -0.84 36.58
N ARG A 3 55.71 0.13 36.30
CA ARG A 3 54.26 0.03 36.55
C ARG A 3 53.61 -0.65 35.34
N CYS A 4 53.05 -1.85 35.54
CA CYS A 4 52.08 -2.42 34.62
C CYS A 4 50.68 -2.01 35.09
N VAL A 5 49.97 -1.25 34.27
CA VAL A 5 48.55 -0.93 34.46
C VAL A 5 47.77 -1.95 33.64
N SER A 6 47.06 -2.85 34.32
CA SER A 6 46.11 -3.77 33.68
C SER A 6 44.75 -3.08 33.61
N VAL A 7 44.33 -2.71 32.40
CA VAL A 7 42.98 -2.22 32.11
C VAL A 7 42.07 -3.43 31.95
N PHE A 8 41.16 -3.66 32.89
CA PHE A 8 40.04 -4.60 32.73
C PHE A 8 38.90 -3.89 32.01
N LEU A 9 38.70 -4.22 30.72
CA LEU A 9 37.51 -3.87 29.95
C LEU A 9 36.36 -4.81 30.35
N LEU A 10 35.38 -4.29 31.09
CA LEU A 10 34.10 -4.97 31.32
C LEU A 10 33.15 -4.64 30.16
N LEU A 11 33.07 -5.55 29.18
CA LEU A 11 32.00 -5.58 28.20
C LEU A 11 30.74 -6.13 28.87
N TRP A 12 29.81 -5.25 29.24
CA TRP A 12 28.46 -5.65 29.65
C TRP A 12 27.65 -6.03 28.41
N VAL A 13 27.63 -7.32 28.10
CA VAL A 13 26.66 -7.91 27.19
C VAL A 13 25.33 -8.02 27.94
N SER A 14 24.47 -7.02 27.76
CA SER A 14 23.10 -7.00 28.27
C SER A 14 22.21 -7.91 27.41
N CYS A 15 22.26 -9.21 27.69
CA CYS A 15 21.31 -10.22 27.21
C CYS A 15 21.08 -11.19 28.38
N GLY A 16 20.37 -10.76 29.43
CA GLY A 16 20.26 -11.55 30.67
C GLY A 16 18.95 -11.46 31.46
N ASP A 17 18.11 -10.44 31.28
CA ASP A 17 16.97 -10.24 32.20
C ASP A 17 15.70 -11.00 31.82
N GLY A 18 15.34 -11.07 30.54
CA GLY A 18 14.04 -11.62 30.14
C GLY A 18 13.85 -13.12 30.41
N ALA A 19 14.93 -13.91 30.49
CA ALA A 19 14.86 -15.34 30.78
C ALA A 19 14.72 -15.63 32.29
N LYS A 20 15.36 -14.82 33.14
CA LYS A 20 15.27 -14.93 34.60
C LYS A 20 13.90 -14.52 35.12
N GLU A 21 13.31 -13.47 34.54
CA GLU A 21 11.97 -12.99 34.88
C GLU A 21 10.86 -13.98 34.48
N LYS A 22 11.03 -14.69 33.34
CA LYS A 22 10.16 -15.80 32.91
C LYS A 22 10.17 -16.99 33.87
N SER A 23 11.37 -17.42 34.26
CA SER A 23 11.56 -18.49 35.24
C SER A 23 10.90 -18.16 36.58
N ASN A 24 11.00 -16.91 37.03
CA ASN A 24 10.53 -16.49 38.36
C ASN A 24 8.99 -16.50 38.50
N LEU A 25 8.24 -16.06 37.48
CA LEU A 25 6.76 -16.07 37.56
C LEU A 25 6.18 -17.49 37.46
N GLY A 26 6.73 -18.35 36.60
CA GLY A 26 6.27 -19.74 36.50
C GLY A 26 6.44 -20.50 37.82
N LEU A 27 7.54 -20.23 38.54
CA LEU A 27 7.76 -20.77 39.89
C LEU A 27 6.76 -20.20 40.90
N ARG A 28 6.53 -18.89 40.91
CA ARG A 28 5.55 -18.24 41.80
C ARG A 28 4.12 -18.74 41.58
N ILE A 29 3.71 -18.94 40.32
CA ILE A 29 2.41 -19.54 39.99
C ILE A 29 2.30 -20.93 40.61
N ARG A 30 3.33 -21.77 40.43
CA ARG A 30 3.36 -23.12 41.01
C ARG A 30 3.29 -23.11 42.54
N GLU A 31 4.00 -22.19 43.18
CA GLU A 31 4.00 -22.03 44.65
C GLU A 31 2.62 -21.64 45.18
N VAL A 32 1.97 -20.61 44.60
CA VAL A 32 0.63 -20.19 45.04
C VAL A 32 -0.46 -21.23 44.73
N GLU A 33 -0.27 -22.06 43.69
CA GLU A 33 -1.18 -23.18 43.40
C GLU A 33 -1.08 -24.32 44.42
N LEU A 34 0.14 -24.64 44.87
CA LEU A 34 0.39 -25.67 45.88
C LEU A 34 -0.07 -25.27 47.29
N SER A 35 -0.14 -23.96 47.58
CA SER A 35 -0.47 -23.45 48.92
C SER A 35 -1.91 -23.74 49.41
N GLY A 36 -2.84 -24.07 48.51
CA GLY A 36 -4.25 -24.33 48.84
C GLY A 36 -5.04 -23.09 49.30
N GLY A 37 -6.37 -23.15 49.20
CA GLY A 37 -7.24 -22.01 49.57
C GLY A 37 -7.18 -20.81 48.61
N GLY A 38 -7.94 -19.75 48.92
CA GLY A 38 -7.93 -18.49 48.19
C GLY A 38 -7.16 -17.40 48.95
N SER A 39 -6.28 -16.65 48.28
CA SER A 39 -5.50 -15.57 48.88
C SER A 39 -5.40 -14.36 47.94
N LEU A 40 -5.21 -13.16 48.50
CA LEU A 40 -4.95 -11.94 47.72
C LEU A 40 -3.65 -12.05 46.90
N GLU A 41 -2.66 -12.74 47.43
CA GLU A 41 -1.39 -13.03 46.74
C GLU A 41 -1.60 -13.84 45.46
N LYS A 42 -2.46 -14.85 45.51
CA LYS A 42 -2.81 -15.67 44.34
C LYS A 42 -3.47 -14.84 43.24
N ILE A 43 -4.37 -13.93 43.61
CA ILE A 43 -5.00 -12.99 42.67
C ILE A 43 -3.94 -12.10 42.02
N GLU A 44 -2.97 -11.59 42.78
CA GLU A 44 -1.93 -10.72 42.26
C GLU A 44 -0.98 -11.43 41.29
N VAL A 45 -0.56 -12.66 41.62
CA VAL A 45 0.25 -13.49 40.73
C VAL A 45 -0.49 -13.80 39.42
N TYR A 46 -1.79 -14.05 39.47
CA TYR A 46 -2.60 -14.27 38.27
C TYR A 46 -2.77 -13.01 37.42
N LYS A 47 -2.93 -11.84 38.05
CA LYS A 47 -2.93 -10.56 37.31
C LYS A 47 -1.59 -10.33 36.60
N GLU A 48 -0.47 -10.54 37.29
CA GLU A 48 0.87 -10.41 36.69
C GLU A 48 1.07 -11.36 35.50
N PHE A 49 0.54 -12.59 35.59
CA PHE A 49 0.53 -13.54 34.47
C PHE A 49 -0.29 -13.04 33.28
N ILE A 50 -1.51 -12.56 33.52
CA ILE A 50 -2.37 -11.99 32.47
C ILE A 50 -1.65 -10.82 31.79
N ASP A 51 -1.15 -9.85 32.56
CA ASP A 51 -0.42 -8.69 32.03
C ASP A 51 0.79 -9.08 31.18
N ARG A 52 1.49 -10.15 31.57
CA ARG A 52 2.64 -10.68 30.83
C ARG A 52 2.22 -11.32 29.51
N GLU A 53 1.18 -12.14 29.52
CA GLU A 53 0.70 -12.80 28.31
C GLU A 53 0.07 -11.80 27.34
N GLU A 54 -0.62 -10.78 27.82
CA GLU A 54 -1.09 -9.67 26.98
C GLU A 54 0.08 -8.96 26.26
N LYS A 55 1.19 -8.68 26.97
CA LYS A 55 2.41 -8.13 26.36
C LYS A 55 3.03 -9.08 25.34
N ASN A 56 2.99 -10.39 25.56
CA ASN A 56 3.51 -11.38 24.62
C ASN A 56 2.65 -11.43 23.34
N VAL A 57 1.32 -11.47 23.49
CA VAL A 57 0.36 -11.42 22.39
C VAL A 57 0.59 -10.17 21.55
N LEU A 58 0.74 -9.00 22.17
CA LEU A 58 1.01 -7.75 21.46
C LEU A 58 2.32 -7.80 20.65
N LYS A 59 3.39 -8.41 21.18
CA LYS A 59 4.64 -8.60 20.43
C LYS A 59 4.45 -9.50 19.20
N ILE A 60 3.64 -10.55 19.33
CA ILE A 60 3.34 -11.47 18.22
C ILE A 60 2.52 -10.73 17.15
N ILE A 61 1.45 -10.03 17.54
CA ILE A 61 0.63 -9.21 16.63
C ILE A 61 1.52 -8.20 15.88
N ASN A 62 2.36 -7.45 16.59
CA ASN A 62 3.28 -6.50 15.97
C ASN A 62 4.24 -7.15 14.97
N SER A 63 4.68 -8.38 15.25
CA SER A 63 5.56 -9.15 14.35
C SER A 63 4.82 -9.63 13.10
N ILE A 64 3.56 -10.04 13.24
CA ILE A 64 2.67 -10.40 12.13
C ILE A 64 2.43 -9.18 11.23
N ASP A 65 2.05 -8.03 11.82
CA ASP A 65 1.84 -6.79 11.07
C ASP A 65 3.11 -6.34 10.34
N LYS A 66 4.27 -6.48 10.99
CA LYS A 66 5.56 -6.18 10.39
C LYS A 66 5.81 -7.08 9.18
N LYS A 67 5.59 -8.40 9.30
CA LYS A 67 5.72 -9.35 8.19
C LYS A 67 4.79 -8.98 7.04
N ALA A 68 3.53 -8.67 7.32
CA ALA A 68 2.56 -8.25 6.31
C ALA A 68 3.02 -6.99 5.57
N ARG A 69 3.55 -5.97 6.27
CA ARG A 69 4.12 -4.78 5.64
C ARG A 69 5.29 -5.09 4.71
N PHE A 70 6.17 -6.02 5.07
CA PHE A 70 7.30 -6.40 4.21
C PHE A 70 6.85 -7.05 2.89
N PHE A 71 5.71 -7.75 2.86
CA PHE A 71 5.17 -8.25 1.60
C PHE A 71 4.79 -7.13 0.62
N ILE A 72 4.23 -6.01 1.11
CA ILE A 72 3.95 -4.83 0.28
C ILE A 72 5.27 -4.24 -0.23
N LEU A 73 6.26 -4.08 0.64
CA LEU A 73 7.56 -3.52 0.26
C LEU A 73 8.27 -4.38 -0.82
N ILE A 74 8.22 -5.70 -0.69
CA ILE A 74 8.74 -6.62 -1.71
C ILE A 74 7.97 -6.44 -3.03
N GLY A 75 6.64 -6.40 -2.99
CA GLY A 75 5.81 -6.16 -4.17
C GLY A 75 6.16 -4.85 -4.89
N LEU A 76 6.39 -3.78 -4.12
CA LEU A 76 6.84 -2.49 -4.63
C LEU A 76 8.19 -2.54 -5.34
N GLU A 77 9.19 -3.22 -4.74
CA GLU A 77 10.50 -3.37 -5.39
C GLU A 77 10.40 -4.22 -6.66
N LEU A 78 9.57 -5.27 -6.66
CA LEU A 78 9.31 -6.08 -7.85
C LEU A 78 8.66 -5.27 -8.98
N ILE A 79 7.70 -4.39 -8.65
CA ILE A 79 7.09 -3.45 -9.62
C ILE A 79 8.16 -2.54 -10.23
N LYS A 80 9.06 -1.96 -9.42
CA LYS A 80 10.16 -1.12 -9.94
C LYS A 80 11.09 -1.87 -10.89
N LEU A 81 11.24 -3.18 -10.71
CA LEU A 81 12.02 -4.07 -11.58
C LEU A 81 11.22 -4.58 -12.79
N GLY A 82 9.94 -4.19 -12.95
CA GLY A 82 9.06 -4.70 -14.00
C GLY A 82 8.58 -6.14 -13.79
N GLN A 83 8.78 -6.71 -12.61
CA GLN A 83 8.41 -8.09 -12.25
C GLN A 83 6.99 -8.14 -11.67
N TYR A 84 6.01 -7.91 -12.53
CA TYR A 84 4.62 -7.73 -12.10
C TYR A 84 3.94 -9.00 -11.58
N LEU A 85 4.20 -10.16 -12.18
CA LEU A 85 3.62 -11.43 -11.70
C LEU A 85 4.09 -11.78 -10.27
N PRO A 86 5.41 -11.81 -9.99
CA PRO A 86 5.89 -11.96 -8.61
C PRO A 86 5.37 -10.87 -7.66
N ALA A 87 5.21 -9.63 -8.12
CA ALA A 87 4.66 -8.57 -7.30
C ALA A 87 3.22 -8.92 -6.83
N ILE A 88 2.37 -9.38 -7.74
CA ILE A 88 1.00 -9.83 -7.42
C ILE A 88 1.01 -10.94 -6.38
N GLU A 89 1.90 -11.92 -6.50
CA GLU A 89 2.02 -13.01 -5.52
C GLU A 89 2.32 -12.50 -4.10
N TYR A 90 3.27 -11.57 -3.96
CA TYR A 90 3.61 -11.00 -2.66
C TYR A 90 2.51 -10.10 -2.11
N LEU A 91 1.83 -9.34 -2.96
CA LEU A 91 0.70 -8.50 -2.55
C LEU A 91 -0.50 -9.37 -2.10
N ASN A 92 -0.75 -10.50 -2.75
CA ASN A 92 -1.73 -11.48 -2.28
C ASN A 92 -1.36 -12.09 -0.93
N LYS A 93 -0.07 -12.41 -0.70
CA LYS A 93 0.41 -12.82 0.62
C LYS A 93 0.20 -11.75 1.69
N ASN A 94 0.21 -10.45 1.35
CA ASN A 94 -0.20 -9.42 2.30
C ASN A 94 -1.69 -9.53 2.64
N LEU A 95 -2.54 -9.72 1.61
CA LEU A 95 -3.99 -9.83 1.77
C LEU A 95 -4.43 -11.05 2.59
N GLU A 96 -3.64 -12.12 2.65
CA GLU A 96 -3.85 -13.25 3.55
C GLU A 96 -3.84 -12.86 5.05
N TYR A 97 -3.13 -11.80 5.42
CA TYR A 97 -3.09 -11.28 6.81
C TYR A 97 -4.12 -10.18 7.06
N GLY A 98 -4.63 -9.55 6.00
CA GLY A 98 -5.56 -8.44 6.07
C GLY A 98 -6.19 -8.18 4.70
N PRO A 99 -7.39 -8.71 4.41
CA PRO A 99 -7.98 -8.67 3.07
C PRO A 99 -8.39 -7.25 2.64
N ASP A 100 -8.51 -6.33 3.61
CA ASP A 100 -8.96 -4.96 3.40
C ASP A 100 -7.78 -3.96 3.38
N ASN A 101 -6.65 -4.35 2.79
CA ASN A 101 -5.52 -3.46 2.56
C ASN A 101 -5.64 -2.74 1.21
N HIS A 102 -6.03 -1.47 1.22
CA HIS A 102 -6.24 -0.70 -0.02
C HIS A 102 -4.96 -0.56 -0.88
N LEU A 103 -3.77 -0.50 -0.26
CA LEU A 103 -2.50 -0.38 -0.99
C LEU A 103 -2.17 -1.67 -1.76
N SER A 104 -2.38 -2.83 -1.13
CA SER A 104 -2.16 -4.11 -1.80
C SER A 104 -3.07 -4.28 -3.02
N HIS A 105 -4.37 -3.98 -2.86
CA HIS A 105 -5.31 -3.96 -3.99
C HIS A 105 -4.87 -2.98 -5.09
N PHE A 106 -4.44 -1.76 -4.74
CA PHE A 106 -3.96 -0.80 -5.73
C PHE A 106 -2.74 -1.32 -6.51
N TYR A 107 -1.74 -1.86 -5.83
CA TYR A 107 -0.52 -2.35 -6.49
C TYR A 107 -0.75 -3.65 -7.26
N ILE A 108 -1.71 -4.49 -6.87
CA ILE A 108 -2.19 -5.61 -7.71
C ILE A 108 -2.81 -5.04 -8.99
N GLY A 109 -3.61 -3.98 -8.88
CA GLY A 109 -4.18 -3.26 -10.02
C GLY A 109 -3.11 -2.77 -10.99
N VAL A 110 -2.11 -2.03 -10.47
CA VAL A 110 -0.98 -1.52 -11.26
C VAL A 110 -0.21 -2.67 -11.94
N SER A 111 0.09 -3.73 -11.21
CA SER A 111 0.86 -4.86 -11.73
C SER A 111 0.10 -5.61 -12.82
N SER A 112 -1.19 -5.85 -12.61
CA SER A 112 -2.06 -6.55 -13.57
C SER A 112 -2.26 -5.72 -14.84
N TYR A 113 -2.48 -4.40 -14.70
CA TYR A 113 -2.57 -3.50 -15.84
C TYR A 113 -1.29 -3.55 -16.70
N ASN A 114 -0.11 -3.47 -16.08
CA ASN A 114 1.15 -3.52 -16.82
C ASN A 114 1.41 -4.90 -17.46
N LEU A 115 0.99 -6.00 -16.82
CA LEU A 115 1.03 -7.33 -17.43
C LEU A 115 0.18 -7.41 -18.69
N ALA A 116 -1.07 -6.95 -18.61
CA ALA A 116 -1.98 -6.94 -19.75
C ALA A 116 -1.37 -6.17 -20.93
N LYS A 117 -0.78 -4.99 -20.69
CA LYS A 117 -0.13 -4.17 -21.73
C LYS A 117 1.09 -4.84 -22.37
N GLY A 118 1.75 -5.76 -21.67
CA GLY A 118 2.92 -6.50 -22.18
C GLY A 118 2.59 -7.85 -22.84
N MET A 119 1.33 -8.27 -22.84
CA MET A 119 0.91 -9.57 -23.36
C MET A 119 0.50 -9.52 -24.83
N GLN A 120 0.57 -10.69 -25.49
CA GLN A 120 0.20 -10.86 -26.90
C GLN A 120 -1.08 -11.72 -27.08
N THR A 121 -1.50 -12.44 -26.05
CA THR A 121 -2.64 -13.35 -26.11
C THR A 121 -3.89 -12.65 -25.58
N GLN A 122 -4.91 -12.51 -26.42
CA GLN A 122 -6.17 -11.83 -26.11
C GLN A 122 -6.78 -12.28 -24.77
N ASP A 123 -6.91 -13.59 -24.55
CA ASP A 123 -7.53 -14.13 -23.33
C ASP A 123 -6.80 -13.70 -22.05
N LYS A 124 -5.46 -13.68 -22.09
CA LYS A 124 -4.66 -13.23 -20.95
C LYS A 124 -4.76 -11.73 -20.76
N ILE A 125 -4.80 -10.96 -21.84
CA ILE A 125 -4.99 -9.50 -21.77
C ILE A 125 -6.31 -9.19 -21.04
N GLU A 126 -7.39 -9.85 -21.42
CA GLU A 126 -8.70 -9.68 -20.77
C GLU A 126 -8.70 -10.10 -19.31
N GLU A 127 -8.07 -11.23 -18.98
CA GLU A 127 -7.92 -11.72 -17.60
C GLU A 127 -7.22 -10.67 -16.72
N TYR A 128 -6.07 -10.15 -17.15
CA TYR A 128 -5.31 -9.19 -16.35
C TYR A 128 -5.92 -7.79 -16.33
N PHE A 129 -6.61 -7.35 -17.38
CA PHE A 129 -7.40 -6.11 -17.31
C PHE A 129 -8.57 -6.23 -16.35
N THR A 130 -9.27 -7.37 -16.35
CA THR A 130 -10.35 -7.65 -15.38
C THR A 130 -9.82 -7.65 -13.95
N LEU A 131 -8.68 -8.31 -13.72
CA LEU A 131 -8.01 -8.29 -12.42
C LEU A 131 -7.60 -6.87 -12.02
N ALA A 132 -7.06 -6.09 -12.96
CA ALA A 132 -6.67 -4.71 -12.72
C ALA A 132 -7.86 -3.84 -12.30
N GLU A 133 -8.95 -3.90 -13.06
CA GLU A 133 -10.19 -3.18 -12.79
C GLU A 133 -10.75 -3.50 -11.41
N ASN A 134 -10.94 -4.80 -11.12
CA ASN A 134 -11.47 -5.24 -9.83
C ASN A 134 -10.60 -4.80 -8.65
N SER A 135 -9.28 -4.83 -8.83
CA SER A 135 -8.33 -4.46 -7.78
C SER A 135 -8.34 -2.94 -7.52
N PHE A 136 -8.40 -2.13 -8.57
CA PHE A 136 -8.57 -0.68 -8.42
C PHE A 136 -9.91 -0.33 -7.75
N LEU A 137 -11.01 -0.95 -8.20
CA LEU A 137 -12.33 -0.75 -7.61
C LEU A 137 -12.35 -1.15 -6.13
N LYS A 138 -11.76 -2.30 -5.76
CA LYS A 138 -11.66 -2.72 -4.37
C LYS A 138 -10.81 -1.74 -3.55
N SER A 139 -9.69 -1.26 -4.08
CA SER A 139 -8.87 -0.22 -3.43
C SER A 139 -9.68 1.06 -3.15
N ILE A 140 -10.42 1.56 -4.13
CA ILE A 140 -11.28 2.74 -4.00
C ILE A 140 -12.43 2.47 -3.02
N SER A 141 -12.98 1.26 -2.97
CA SER A 141 -14.05 0.93 -2.00
C SER A 141 -13.56 0.93 -0.55
N LEU A 142 -12.28 0.59 -0.33
CA LEU A 142 -11.65 0.57 0.99
C LEU A 142 -11.16 1.96 1.41
N LYS A 143 -10.73 2.76 0.44
CA LYS A 143 -10.27 4.13 0.64
C LYS A 143 -10.78 4.99 -0.50
N ASP A 144 -11.94 5.60 -0.29
CA ASP A 144 -12.68 6.31 -1.32
C ASP A 144 -11.99 7.60 -1.78
N ASP A 145 -11.11 8.16 -0.96
CA ASP A 145 -10.29 9.32 -1.26
C ASP A 145 -8.89 8.96 -1.82
N PHE A 146 -8.66 7.70 -2.22
CA PHE A 146 -7.37 7.28 -2.75
C PHE A 146 -7.19 7.70 -4.21
N LYS A 147 -6.68 8.92 -4.39
CA LYS A 147 -6.55 9.63 -5.67
C LYS A 147 -5.78 8.84 -6.72
N GLU A 148 -4.71 8.14 -6.33
CA GLU A 148 -3.86 7.35 -7.20
C GLU A 148 -4.64 6.19 -7.85
N ALA A 149 -5.49 5.50 -7.08
CA ALA A 149 -6.32 4.43 -7.60
C ALA A 149 -7.40 4.96 -8.55
N ILE A 150 -8.03 6.09 -8.19
CA ILE A 150 -9.04 6.75 -9.03
C ILE A 150 -8.43 7.21 -10.36
N PHE A 151 -7.25 7.82 -10.32
CA PHE A 151 -6.53 8.27 -11.51
C PHE A 151 -6.11 7.10 -12.40
N ALA A 152 -5.55 6.03 -11.82
CA ALA A 152 -5.14 4.84 -12.57
C ALA A 152 -6.35 4.14 -13.25
N LEU A 153 -7.45 3.96 -12.53
CA LEU A 153 -8.68 3.40 -13.07
C LEU A 153 -9.25 4.26 -14.21
N SER A 154 -9.32 5.58 -14.01
CA SER A 154 -9.78 6.52 -15.04
C SER A 154 -8.92 6.45 -16.31
N THR A 155 -7.60 6.33 -16.14
CA THR A 155 -6.65 6.18 -17.24
C THR A 155 -6.94 4.91 -18.04
N MET A 156 -7.05 3.77 -17.36
CA MET A 156 -7.34 2.48 -18.00
C MET A 156 -8.71 2.49 -18.71
N TYR A 157 -9.72 3.13 -18.12
CA TYR A 157 -11.04 3.26 -18.75
C TYR A 157 -11.03 4.06 -20.04
N ILE A 158 -10.22 5.13 -20.10
CA ILE A 158 -10.15 5.99 -21.28
C ILE A 158 -9.36 5.32 -22.41
N TYR A 159 -8.24 4.69 -22.09
CA TYR A 159 -7.29 4.24 -23.11
C TYR A 159 -7.40 2.76 -23.47
N ASP A 160 -7.99 1.92 -22.60
CA ASP A 160 -7.91 0.47 -22.77
C ASP A 160 -9.28 -0.23 -22.75
N LEU A 161 -10.26 0.29 -22.00
CA LEU A 161 -11.55 -0.40 -21.80
C LEU A 161 -12.77 0.28 -22.43
N ASP A 162 -12.61 1.41 -23.11
CA ASP A 162 -13.71 2.14 -23.76
C ASP A 162 -14.86 2.51 -22.79
N LYS A 163 -14.50 2.89 -21.54
CA LYS A 163 -15.42 3.21 -20.44
C LYS A 163 -15.39 4.71 -20.10
N GLN A 164 -15.58 5.57 -21.11
CA GLN A 164 -15.33 7.00 -20.97
C GLN A 164 -16.34 7.70 -20.05
N LEU A 165 -17.59 7.23 -19.99
CA LEU A 165 -18.61 7.81 -19.11
C LEU A 165 -18.31 7.51 -17.64
N GLU A 166 -17.88 6.30 -17.33
CA GLU A 166 -17.44 5.88 -16.00
C GLU A 166 -16.18 6.64 -15.59
N ALA A 167 -15.21 6.78 -16.51
CA ALA A 167 -14.02 7.59 -16.28
C ALA A 167 -14.38 9.04 -15.96
N LYS A 168 -15.37 9.63 -16.65
CA LYS A 168 -15.84 10.99 -16.37
C LYS A 168 -16.34 11.13 -14.93
N GLY A 169 -17.06 10.12 -14.41
CA GLY A 169 -17.51 10.09 -13.01
C GLY A 169 -16.34 10.11 -12.02
N TYR A 170 -15.33 9.26 -12.23
CA TYR A 170 -14.14 9.21 -11.38
C TYR A 170 -13.28 10.48 -11.48
N LEU A 171 -13.14 11.05 -12.67
CA LEU A 171 -12.41 12.30 -12.85
C LEU A 171 -13.13 13.51 -12.23
N ASN A 172 -14.47 13.53 -12.24
CA ASN A 172 -15.24 14.53 -11.49
C ASN A 172 -14.98 14.42 -9.98
N LYS A 173 -14.83 13.19 -9.47
CA LYS A 173 -14.47 12.97 -8.06
C LYS A 173 -13.09 13.56 -7.75
N LEU A 174 -12.08 13.32 -8.58
CA LEU A 174 -10.75 13.95 -8.41
C LEU A 174 -10.81 15.49 -8.46
N GLU A 175 -11.61 16.05 -9.37
CA GLU A 175 -11.80 17.51 -9.44
C GLU A 175 -12.44 18.06 -8.15
N PHE A 176 -13.46 17.39 -7.62
CA PHE A 176 -14.10 17.78 -6.36
C PHE A 176 -13.11 17.74 -5.18
N MET A 177 -12.12 16.86 -5.23
CA MET A 177 -11.02 16.78 -4.25
C MET A 177 -9.93 17.84 -4.47
N GLY A 178 -10.08 18.69 -5.48
CA GLY A 178 -9.19 19.82 -5.77
C GLY A 178 -8.02 19.50 -6.70
N GLU A 179 -8.04 18.34 -7.40
CA GLU A 179 -6.95 18.00 -8.31
C GLU A 179 -6.86 18.96 -9.50
N ASN A 180 -5.64 19.44 -9.76
CA ASN A 180 -5.36 20.45 -10.79
C ASN A 180 -3.91 20.38 -11.29
N TYR A 181 -3.30 19.20 -11.25
CA TYR A 181 -1.97 18.94 -11.80
C TYR A 181 -2.05 18.63 -13.31
N PHE A 182 -0.91 18.72 -14.00
CA PHE A 182 -0.83 18.62 -15.46
C PHE A 182 -1.47 17.32 -15.99
N GLU A 183 -1.08 16.17 -15.45
CA GLU A 183 -1.51 14.85 -15.92
C GLU A 183 -3.01 14.61 -15.72
N PHE A 184 -3.58 15.11 -14.61
CA PHE A 184 -5.03 15.09 -14.40
C PHE A 184 -5.79 15.89 -15.46
N LEU A 185 -5.31 17.10 -15.76
CA LEU A 185 -5.94 17.97 -16.76
C LEU A 185 -5.80 17.41 -18.18
N MET A 186 -4.66 16.79 -18.50
CA MET A 186 -4.47 16.07 -19.75
C MET A 186 -5.48 14.92 -19.87
N LEU A 187 -5.64 14.13 -18.81
CA LEU A 187 -6.57 13.00 -18.80
C LEU A 187 -8.04 13.45 -18.92
N ARG A 188 -8.40 14.58 -18.29
CA ARG A 188 -9.70 15.24 -18.47
C ARG A 188 -9.92 15.66 -19.92
N GLY A 189 -8.94 16.29 -20.54
CA GLY A 189 -8.99 16.67 -21.95
C GLY A 189 -9.21 15.45 -22.85
N ALA A 190 -8.47 14.37 -22.61
CA ALA A 190 -8.60 13.11 -23.34
C ALA A 190 -10.00 12.50 -23.15
N ASN A 191 -10.53 12.48 -21.93
CA ASN A 191 -11.88 11.98 -21.66
C ASN A 191 -12.95 12.74 -22.44
N TYR A 192 -12.93 14.07 -22.42
CA TYR A 192 -13.89 14.88 -23.18
C TYR A 192 -13.72 14.72 -24.68
N TYR A 193 -12.48 14.59 -25.17
CA TYR A 193 -12.20 14.34 -26.58
C TYR A 193 -12.82 13.01 -27.04
N SER A 194 -12.61 11.93 -26.28
CA SER A 194 -13.20 10.62 -26.57
C SER A 194 -14.73 10.62 -26.52
N LEU A 195 -15.34 11.52 -25.74
CA LEU A 195 -16.79 11.72 -25.69
C LEU A 195 -17.33 12.63 -26.80
N GLY A 196 -16.46 13.16 -27.68
CA GLY A 196 -16.83 14.10 -28.75
C GLY A 196 -17.12 15.53 -28.29
N ASP A 197 -16.86 15.84 -27.01
CA ASP A 197 -17.04 17.19 -26.45
C ASP A 197 -15.75 18.00 -26.62
N PHE A 198 -15.50 18.42 -27.86
CA PHE A 198 -14.27 19.09 -28.24
C PHE A 198 -14.06 20.45 -27.54
N ASN A 199 -15.14 21.13 -27.16
CA ASN A 199 -15.07 22.40 -26.44
C ASN A 199 -14.48 22.20 -25.03
N ASN A 200 -15.01 21.23 -24.28
CA ASN A 200 -14.46 20.91 -22.97
C ASN A 200 -13.07 20.27 -23.06
N ALA A 201 -12.80 19.45 -24.08
CA ALA A 201 -11.47 18.90 -24.30
C ALA A 201 -10.42 20.02 -24.46
N LEU A 202 -10.69 20.99 -25.33
CA LEU A 202 -9.82 22.15 -25.55
C LEU A 202 -9.67 23.00 -24.28
N LEU A 203 -10.75 23.20 -23.50
CA LEU A 203 -10.68 23.88 -22.21
C LEU A 203 -9.70 23.20 -21.26
N PHE A 204 -9.77 21.87 -21.11
CA PHE A 204 -8.90 21.13 -20.21
C PHE A 204 -7.45 21.06 -20.70
N TYR A 205 -7.21 20.92 -22.01
CA TYR A 205 -5.85 21.01 -22.55
C TYR A 205 -5.23 22.39 -22.36
N ASN A 206 -6.00 23.48 -22.49
CA ASN A 206 -5.50 24.82 -22.17
C ASN A 206 -5.17 24.98 -20.67
N LYS A 207 -6.00 24.42 -19.77
CA LYS A 207 -5.68 24.34 -18.34
C LYS A 207 -4.39 23.55 -18.12
N ALA A 208 -4.24 22.39 -18.75
CA ALA A 208 -3.03 21.57 -18.66
C ALA A 208 -1.79 22.37 -19.10
N LYS A 209 -1.87 23.10 -20.22
CA LYS A 209 -0.80 23.98 -20.69
C LYS A 209 -0.38 25.02 -19.65
N SER A 210 -1.32 25.58 -18.88
CA SER A 210 -0.99 26.51 -17.79
C SER A 210 -0.29 25.87 -16.59
N LYS A 211 -0.37 24.53 -16.47
CA LYS A 211 0.27 23.73 -15.40
C LYS A 211 1.53 23.00 -15.86
N ALA A 212 1.86 23.07 -17.15
CA ALA A 212 3.06 22.44 -17.69
C ALA A 212 4.31 23.04 -17.05
N SER A 213 5.20 22.19 -16.56
CA SER A 213 6.45 22.53 -15.89
C SER A 213 7.69 22.21 -16.72
N THR A 214 7.57 21.36 -17.73
CA THR A 214 8.67 20.96 -18.60
C THR A 214 8.42 21.40 -20.04
N GLN A 215 9.50 21.58 -20.80
CA GLN A 215 9.41 21.90 -22.22
C GLN A 215 8.64 20.81 -22.99
N GLU A 216 8.86 19.54 -22.64
CA GLU A 216 8.14 18.40 -23.20
C GLU A 216 6.63 18.49 -22.96
N GLN A 217 6.21 18.84 -21.73
CA GLN A 217 4.79 19.02 -21.41
C GLN A 217 4.18 20.17 -22.22
N ILE A 218 4.88 21.30 -22.36
CA ILE A 218 4.44 22.48 -23.11
C ILE A 218 4.26 22.13 -24.59
N GLU A 219 5.25 21.44 -25.18
CA GLU A 219 5.24 21.04 -26.58
C GLU A 219 4.14 20.02 -26.85
N GLY A 220 4.06 18.97 -26.02
CA GLY A 220 3.06 17.91 -26.14
C GLY A 220 1.63 18.43 -26.12
N VAL A 221 1.29 19.25 -25.11
CA VAL A 221 -0.07 19.83 -25.03
C VAL A 221 -0.33 20.87 -26.12
N SER A 222 0.69 21.64 -26.54
CA SER A 222 0.52 22.61 -27.64
C SER A 222 0.27 21.93 -28.97
N LYS A 223 0.91 20.79 -29.23
CA LYS A 223 0.64 19.96 -30.40
C LYS A 223 -0.81 19.50 -30.41
N ILE A 224 -1.29 18.91 -29.31
CA ILE A 224 -2.69 18.46 -29.18
C ILE A 224 -3.65 19.63 -29.43
N ILE A 225 -3.41 20.80 -28.83
CA ILE A 225 -4.28 21.99 -29.02
C ILE A 225 -4.30 22.45 -30.48
N ASN A 226 -3.18 22.35 -31.21
CA ASN A 226 -3.11 22.74 -32.61
C ASN A 226 -3.86 21.77 -33.52
N ASP A 227 -3.91 20.48 -33.18
CA ASP A 227 -4.63 19.45 -33.95
C ASP A 227 -6.16 19.61 -33.88
N PHE A 228 -6.68 20.47 -32.99
CA PHE A 228 -8.10 20.84 -32.92
C PHE A 228 -8.51 21.94 -33.91
N LYS A 229 -7.55 22.60 -34.57
CA LYS A 229 -7.79 23.71 -35.52
C LYS A 229 -7.90 23.21 -36.94
#